data_AF-A0A8C4VFD7-F1
#
_entry.id   AF-A0A8C4VFD7-F1
#
_cell.length_a   1.000
_cell.length_b   1.000
_cell.length_c   1.000
_cell.angle_alpha   90.00
_cell.angle_beta   90.00
_cell.angle_gamma   90.00
#
_symmetry.space_group_name_H-M   'P 1'
#
loop_
_entity.id
_entity.type
_entity.pdbx_description
1 polymer ?
#
loop_
_entity_poly.entity_id
_entity_poly.type
_entity_poly.pdbx_seq_one_letter_code
_entity_poly.pdbx_strand_id
1 'polypeptide(L)'
;MEPQQLAEAAGSSRHAPAGISLHDFCGQAGEQLVHFHAMRLRDSLFLWVGAEPALRSLAVAMCSPHDSIPVSTSLLGDASDATSNSLAQRLARKTKKQIFVSYNLQNTDSSFILHIENRIKEEMMAFPEKF
;
A
#
# COMPACT_ATOMS: atom_id res chain seq x y z
N MET A 1 -29.94 8.01 48.83
CA MET A 1 -30.19 9.30 48.17
C MET A 1 -28.91 9.65 47.42
N GLU A 2 -28.78 9.16 46.19
CA GLU A 2 -28.08 9.86 45.10
C GLU A 2 -28.88 11.13 44.74
N PRO A 3 -28.40 12.09 43.91
CA PRO A 3 -27.34 12.00 42.90
C PRO A 3 -26.37 13.23 42.82
N GLN A 4 -25.33 13.14 41.97
CA GLN A 4 -25.06 14.13 40.91
C GLN A 4 -23.88 13.68 40.01
N GLN A 5 -24.23 13.41 38.74
CA GLN A 5 -23.37 13.20 37.56
C GLN A 5 -22.97 14.52 36.91
N LEU A 6 -21.76 14.58 36.35
CA LEU A 6 -21.38 15.27 35.09
C LEU A 6 -20.10 14.56 34.57
N ALA A 7 -20.14 13.73 33.51
CA ALA A 7 -19.87 14.05 32.08
C ALA A 7 -18.51 14.75 31.89
N GLU A 8 -17.53 14.24 31.12
CA GLU A 8 -17.45 14.15 29.65
C GLU A 8 -16.33 13.13 29.27
N ALA A 9 -16.56 12.12 28.43
CA ALA A 9 -16.58 12.09 26.96
C ALA A 9 -15.22 11.77 26.28
N ALA A 10 -15.20 10.57 25.69
CA ALA A 10 -14.66 10.22 24.39
C ALA A 10 -13.17 10.50 24.07
N GLY A 11 -12.40 9.40 24.12
CA GLY A 11 -11.16 9.24 23.37
C GLY A 11 -10.85 7.76 23.21
N SER A 12 -11.78 6.99 22.64
CA SER A 12 -11.53 5.59 22.27
C SER A 12 -10.50 5.57 21.13
N SER A 13 -9.21 5.64 21.50
CA SER A 13 -8.12 5.24 20.62
C SER A 13 -8.29 3.75 20.39
N ARG A 14 -8.97 3.42 19.28
CA ARG A 14 -9.04 2.06 18.76
C ARG A 14 -7.63 1.67 18.37
N HIS A 15 -6.90 1.12 19.33
CA HIS A 15 -5.65 0.40 19.10
C HIS A 15 -5.98 -0.73 18.14
N ALA A 16 -5.73 -0.53 16.84
CA ALA A 16 -5.53 -1.65 15.95
C ALA A 16 -4.37 -2.48 16.52
N PRO A 17 -4.42 -3.82 16.45
CA PRO A 17 -3.42 -4.66 17.09
C PRO A 17 -2.03 -4.25 16.59
N ALA A 18 -1.12 -3.98 17.53
CA ALA A 18 0.23 -3.46 17.34
C ALA A 18 1.18 -4.51 16.71
N GLY A 19 0.73 -5.18 15.65
CA GLY A 19 1.46 -6.24 14.96
C GLY A 19 1.57 -5.98 13.47
N ILE A 20 2.73 -6.33 12.92
CA ILE A 20 2.94 -6.49 11.48
C ILE A 20 1.93 -7.55 11.00
N SER A 21 1.14 -7.23 9.99
CA SER A 21 0.23 -8.21 9.37
C SER A 21 0.59 -8.42 7.92
N LEU A 22 0.74 -9.69 7.54
CA LEU A 22 0.94 -10.10 6.16
C LEU A 22 -0.40 -10.50 5.53
N HIS A 23 -0.58 -10.15 4.27
CA HIS A 23 -1.73 -10.49 3.45
C HIS A 23 -1.25 -10.82 2.05
N ASP A 24 -1.40 -12.07 1.66
CA ASP A 24 -0.96 -12.58 0.38
C ASP A 24 -2.19 -12.88 -0.48
N PHE A 25 -2.16 -12.43 -1.72
CA PHE A 25 -3.24 -12.66 -2.66
C PHE A 25 -2.72 -12.75 -4.09
N CYS A 26 -3.55 -13.29 -4.96
CA CYS A 26 -3.23 -13.43 -6.38
C CYS A 26 -4.26 -12.65 -7.22
N GLY A 27 -3.84 -12.20 -8.39
CA GLY A 27 -4.70 -11.58 -9.38
C GLY A 27 -4.27 -11.97 -10.78
N GLN A 28 -5.24 -12.15 -11.68
CA GLN A 28 -4.94 -12.24 -13.11
C GLN A 28 -4.85 -10.82 -13.67
N ALA A 29 -3.73 -10.51 -14.32
CA ALA A 29 -3.58 -9.32 -15.14
C ALA A 29 -3.37 -9.79 -16.59
N GLY A 30 -4.43 -9.76 -17.40
CA GLY A 30 -4.43 -10.42 -18.70
C GLY A 30 -4.30 -11.94 -18.57
N GLU A 31 -3.31 -12.53 -19.23
CA GLU A 31 -3.04 -13.98 -19.21
C GLU A 31 -2.04 -14.40 -18.12
N GLN A 32 -1.44 -13.44 -17.40
CA GLN A 32 -0.42 -13.73 -16.39
C GLN A 32 -1.01 -13.71 -14.98
N LEU A 33 -0.70 -14.75 -14.20
CA LEU A 33 -0.95 -14.78 -12.76
C LEU A 33 0.09 -13.92 -12.06
N VAL A 34 -0.38 -12.95 -11.28
CA VAL A 34 0.44 -12.04 -10.48
C VAL A 34 0.22 -12.34 -9.00
N HIS A 35 1.31 -12.43 -8.26
CA HIS A 35 1.31 -12.58 -6.81
C HIS A 35 1.53 -11.22 -6.15
N PHE A 36 0.79 -11.01 -5.07
CA PHE A 36 0.84 -9.81 -4.27
C PHE A 36 1.13 -10.19 -2.83
N HIS A 37 2.11 -9.53 -2.24
CA HIS A 37 2.39 -9.63 -0.81
C HIS A 37 2.24 -8.25 -0.18
N ALA A 38 1.22 -8.09 0.64
CA ALA A 38 0.97 -6.87 1.40
C ALA A 38 1.40 -7.07 2.85
N MET A 39 2.21 -6.16 3.35
CA MET A 39 2.65 -6.13 4.75
C MET A 39 2.26 -4.79 5.35
N ARG A 40 1.26 -4.80 6.23
CA ARG A 40 0.84 -3.63 6.98
C ARG A 40 1.73 -3.47 8.20
N LEU A 41 2.29 -2.28 8.35
CA LEU A 41 3.00 -1.80 9.53
C LEU A 41 2.13 -0.74 10.24
N ARG A 42 2.62 -0.14 11.32
CA ARG A 42 1.85 0.85 12.12
C ARG A 42 1.31 2.01 11.27
N ASP A 43 2.20 2.69 10.55
CA ASP A 43 1.88 3.89 9.77
C ASP A 43 2.33 3.78 8.30
N SER A 44 2.72 2.58 7.90
CA SER A 44 3.21 2.31 6.55
C SER A 44 2.71 0.99 6.02
N LEU A 45 2.73 0.85 4.70
CA LEU A 45 2.33 -0.35 3.98
C LEU A 45 3.48 -0.74 3.05
N PHE A 46 3.85 -2.01 3.04
CA PHE A 46 4.74 -2.56 2.04
C PHE A 46 3.94 -3.46 1.11
N LEU A 47 4.09 -3.26 -0.20
CA LEU A 47 3.45 -4.02 -1.25
C LEU A 47 4.53 -4.59 -2.15
N TRP A 48 4.46 -5.88 -2.39
CA TRP A 48 5.26 -6.56 -3.39
C TRP A 48 4.36 -7.12 -4.47
N VAL A 49 4.78 -7.00 -5.72
CA VAL A 49 4.06 -7.44 -6.90
C VAL A 49 5.03 -8.18 -7.81
N GLY A 50 4.81 -9.45 -8.07
CA GLY A 50 5.71 -10.25 -8.88
C GLY A 50 5.16 -11.62 -9.24
N ALA A 51 5.90 -12.34 -10.09
CA ALA A 51 5.59 -13.72 -10.47
C ALA A 51 6.59 -14.73 -9.87
N GLU A 52 7.81 -14.30 -9.59
CA GLU A 52 8.87 -15.08 -8.96
C GLU A 52 9.36 -14.37 -7.70
N PRO A 53 9.83 -15.09 -6.66
CA PRO A 53 10.28 -14.51 -5.39
C PRO A 53 11.62 -13.78 -5.55
N ALA A 54 11.60 -12.62 -6.20
CA ALA A 54 12.74 -11.73 -6.38
C ALA A 54 12.38 -10.31 -5.94
N LEU A 55 13.37 -9.54 -5.50
CA LEU A 55 13.27 -8.10 -5.21
C LEU A 55 14.24 -7.38 -6.14
N ARG A 56 13.71 -6.68 -7.15
CA ARG A 56 14.48 -6.09 -8.26
C ARG A 56 14.24 -4.59 -8.39
N SER A 57 13.00 -4.13 -8.22
CA SER A 57 12.63 -2.71 -8.31
C SER A 57 11.73 -2.36 -7.13
N LEU A 58 12.26 -1.63 -6.14
CA LEU A 58 11.57 -1.20 -4.93
C LEU A 58 11.55 0.32 -4.87
N ALA A 59 10.37 0.90 -4.72
CA ALA A 59 10.17 2.32 -4.51
C ALA A 59 9.44 2.58 -3.18
N VAL A 60 9.61 3.79 -2.66
CA VAL A 60 8.83 4.30 -1.53
C VAL A 60 8.14 5.59 -1.95
N ALA A 61 6.91 5.80 -1.47
CA ALA A 61 6.21 7.06 -1.58
C ALA A 61 5.61 7.48 -0.24
N MET A 62 5.68 8.77 0.06
CA MET A 62 5.15 9.35 1.28
C MET A 62 4.41 10.65 0.98
N CYS A 63 3.27 10.84 1.63
CA CYS A 63 2.59 12.14 1.63
C CYS A 63 3.34 13.07 2.58
N SER A 64 3.57 14.31 2.15
CA SER A 64 4.05 15.35 3.06
C SER A 64 2.85 16.15 3.59
N PRO A 65 2.89 16.67 4.82
CA PRO A 65 1.84 17.56 5.33
C PRO A 65 1.72 18.88 4.55
N HIS A 66 2.77 19.25 3.81
CA HIS A 66 2.90 20.53 3.14
C HIS A 66 2.51 20.46 1.66
N ASP A 67 2.45 19.26 1.08
CA ASP A 67 2.25 19.06 -0.35
C ASP A 67 1.19 18.01 -0.63
N SER A 68 0.33 18.31 -1.61
CA SER A 68 -0.77 17.44 -2.03
C SER A 68 -0.28 16.26 -2.89
N ILE A 69 0.94 16.37 -3.43
CA ILE A 69 1.59 15.36 -4.26
C ILE A 69 2.56 14.56 -3.39
N PRO A 70 2.39 13.23 -3.26
CA PRO A 70 3.35 12.41 -2.52
C PRO A 70 4.70 12.40 -3.21
N VAL A 71 5.77 12.45 -2.43
CA VAL A 71 7.15 12.30 -2.93
C VAL A 71 7.43 10.81 -3.08
N SER A 72 7.97 10.39 -4.21
CA SER A 72 8.40 9.01 -4.46
C SER A 72 9.91 8.92 -4.73
N THR A 73 10.53 7.81 -4.34
CA THR A 73 11.96 7.56 -4.55
C THR A 73 12.20 6.07 -4.73
N SER A 74 13.03 5.71 -5.71
CA SER A 74 13.48 4.33 -5.90
C SER A 74 14.55 3.99 -4.86
N LEU A 75 14.38 2.89 -4.15
CA LEU A 75 15.31 2.36 -3.14
C LEU A 75 16.18 1.24 -3.71
N LEU A 76 15.65 0.48 -4.67
CA LEU A 76 16.34 -0.65 -5.30
C LEU A 76 15.90 -0.73 -6.76
N GLY A 77 16.82 -1.10 -7.64
CA GLY A 77 16.56 -1.29 -9.06
C GLY A 77 17.02 -0.13 -9.92
N ASP A 78 16.60 -0.15 -11.18
CA ASP A 78 16.95 0.88 -12.14
C ASP A 78 16.15 2.15 -11.84
N ALA A 79 16.84 3.27 -11.62
CA ALA A 79 16.19 4.55 -11.36
C ALA A 79 15.41 5.09 -12.58
N SER A 80 15.69 4.56 -13.78
CA SER A 80 14.95 4.89 -15.00
C SER A 80 13.57 4.21 -15.07
N ASP A 81 13.35 3.12 -14.30
CA ASP A 81 12.06 2.48 -14.19
C ASP A 81 11.15 3.24 -13.20
N ALA A 82 10.27 4.06 -13.76
CA ALA A 82 9.30 4.84 -12.99
C ALA A 82 8.05 4.04 -12.57
N THR A 83 7.95 2.75 -12.91
CA THR A 83 6.74 1.94 -12.66
C THR A 83 6.45 1.84 -11.16
N SER A 84 7.43 1.36 -10.38
CA SER A 84 7.32 1.23 -8.93
C SER A 84 7.04 2.58 -8.25
N ASN A 85 7.72 3.64 -8.69
CA ASN A 85 7.55 5.00 -8.17
C ASN A 85 6.15 5.54 -8.42
N SER A 86 5.65 5.42 -9.65
CA SER A 86 4.33 5.91 -10.04
C SER A 86 3.22 5.16 -9.29
N LEU A 87 3.35 3.84 -9.14
CA LEU A 87 2.41 3.01 -8.41
C LEU A 87 2.40 3.35 -6.92
N ALA A 88 3.58 3.46 -6.29
CA ALA A 88 3.72 3.87 -4.89
C ALA A 88 3.07 5.25 -4.66
N GLN A 89 3.35 6.22 -5.53
CA GLN A 89 2.82 7.57 -5.42
C GLN A 89 1.29 7.62 -5.52
N ARG A 90 0.69 6.89 -6.48
CA ARG A 90 -0.76 6.83 -6.63
C ARG A 90 -1.44 6.19 -5.42
N LEU A 91 -0.87 5.11 -4.89
CA LEU A 91 -1.40 4.44 -3.71
C LEU A 91 -1.21 5.28 -2.44
N ALA A 92 -0.06 5.94 -2.27
CA ALA A 92 0.22 6.81 -1.13
C ALA A 92 -0.75 7.99 -1.11
N ARG A 93 -1.04 8.59 -2.28
CA ARG A 93 -2.04 9.66 -2.40
C ARG A 93 -3.43 9.22 -1.95
N LYS A 94 -3.81 7.96 -2.25
CA LYS A 94 -5.13 7.40 -1.93
C LYS A 94 -5.26 7.02 -0.45
N THR A 95 -4.22 6.46 0.14
CA THR A 95 -4.22 5.98 1.54
C THR A 95 -3.81 7.04 2.55
N LYS A 96 -3.11 8.09 2.10
CA LYS A 96 -2.44 9.08 2.95
C LYS A 96 -1.41 8.47 3.92
N LYS A 97 -0.90 7.28 3.62
CA LYS A 97 0.16 6.59 4.37
C LYS A 97 1.46 6.54 3.55
N GLN A 98 2.56 6.19 4.22
CA GLN A 98 3.80 5.83 3.54
C GLN A 98 3.65 4.43 2.91
N ILE A 99 3.94 4.31 1.62
CA ILE A 99 3.83 3.04 0.91
C ILE A 99 5.15 2.69 0.24
N PHE A 100 5.61 1.47 0.48
CA PHE A 100 6.70 0.84 -0.25
C PHE A 100 6.09 -0.09 -1.30
N VAL A 101 6.55 0.00 -2.54
CA VAL A 101 6.08 -0.84 -3.65
C VAL A 101 7.27 -1.47 -4.33
N SER A 102 7.31 -2.80 -4.34
CA SER A 102 8.23 -3.57 -5.15
C SER A 102 7.52 -4.11 -6.37
N TYR A 103 7.90 -3.66 -7.57
CA TYR A 103 7.35 -4.16 -8.83
C TYR A 103 8.38 -5.04 -9.52
N ASN A 104 8.07 -6.32 -9.66
CA ASN A 104 9.00 -7.36 -10.07
C ASN A 104 8.59 -8.05 -11.38
N LEU A 105 7.76 -7.40 -12.18
CA LEU A 105 7.28 -7.94 -13.45
C LEU A 105 8.00 -7.25 -14.60
N GLN A 106 8.30 -8.01 -15.66
CA GLN A 106 8.93 -7.47 -16.86
C GLN A 106 7.95 -6.63 -17.69
N ASN A 107 6.65 -6.90 -17.55
CA ASN A 107 5.62 -6.15 -18.24
C ASN A 107 5.44 -4.78 -17.57
N THR A 108 5.73 -3.71 -18.31
CA THR A 108 5.55 -2.31 -17.90
C THR A 108 4.47 -1.60 -18.74
N ASP A 109 3.60 -2.37 -19.41
CA ASP A 109 2.51 -1.82 -20.21
C ASP A 109 1.54 -1.06 -19.30
N SER A 110 1.12 0.13 -19.74
CA SER A 110 0.26 0.99 -18.91
C SER A 110 -1.09 0.35 -18.58
N SER A 111 -1.64 -0.46 -19.50
CA SER A 111 -2.87 -1.24 -19.27
C SER A 111 -2.67 -2.30 -18.19
N PHE A 112 -1.55 -3.03 -18.24
CA PHE A 112 -1.21 -4.07 -17.27
C PHE A 112 -1.00 -3.49 -15.87
N ILE A 113 -0.24 -2.39 -15.77
CA ILE A 113 -0.05 -1.65 -14.51
C ILE A 113 -1.39 -1.15 -13.95
N LEU A 114 -2.31 -0.69 -14.80
CA LEU A 114 -3.63 -0.26 -14.37
C LEU A 114 -4.46 -1.42 -13.81
N HIS A 115 -4.41 -2.61 -14.43
CA HIS A 115 -5.06 -3.81 -13.91
C HIS A 115 -4.51 -4.19 -12.53
N ILE A 116 -3.20 -4.15 -12.36
CA ILE A 116 -2.52 -4.40 -11.08
C ILE A 116 -2.99 -3.39 -10.02
N GLU A 117 -3.01 -2.11 -10.35
CA GLU A 117 -3.47 -1.07 -9.43
C GLU A 117 -4.94 -1.24 -9.05
N ASN A 118 -5.81 -1.58 -10.01
CA ASN A 118 -7.23 -1.81 -9.74
C ASN A 118 -7.43 -3.03 -8.84
N ARG A 119 -6.70 -4.13 -9.08
CA ARG A 119 -6.75 -5.31 -8.21
C ARG A 119 -6.33 -4.99 -6.78
N ILE A 120 -5.25 -4.22 -6.59
CA ILE A 120 -4.82 -3.76 -5.26
C ILE A 120 -5.92 -2.91 -4.62
N LYS A 121 -6.51 -1.97 -5.37
CA LYS A 121 -7.59 -1.11 -4.84
C LYS A 121 -8.81 -1.90 -4.41
N GLU A 122 -9.22 -2.91 -5.19
CA GLU A 122 -10.33 -3.80 -4.85
C GLU A 122 -10.02 -4.57 -3.57
N GLU A 123 -8.82 -5.14 -3.46
CA GLU A 123 -8.40 -5.89 -2.29
C GLU A 123 -8.35 -5.01 -1.03
N MET A 124 -7.89 -3.76 -1.17
CA MET A 124 -7.91 -2.77 -0.09
C MET A 124 -9.32 -2.36 0.33
N MET A 125 -10.30 -2.39 -0.58
CA MET A 125 -11.71 -2.14 -0.25
C MET A 125 -12.35 -3.36 0.41
N ALA A 126 -11.98 -4.57 0.00
CA ALA A 126 -12.49 -5.81 0.55
C ALA A 126 -11.95 -6.10 1.96
N PHE A 127 -10.66 -5.82 2.19
CA PHE A 127 -9.95 -6.12 3.44
C PHE A 127 -9.20 -4.90 3.99
N PRO A 128 -9.87 -3.79 4.31
CA PRO A 128 -9.21 -2.55 4.73
C PRO A 128 -8.34 -2.73 5.98
N GLU A 129 -8.65 -3.69 6.85
CA GLU A 129 -7.87 -3.99 8.06
C GLU A 129 -6.46 -4.56 7.75
N LYS A 130 -6.25 -5.07 6.54
CA LYS A 130 -5.00 -5.67 6.07
C LYS A 130 -4.02 -4.66 5.46
N PHE A 131 -4.41 -3.39 5.29
CA PHE A 131 -3.63 -2.35 4.61
C PHE A 131 -3.49 -1.03 5.41
#